data_AF-F0KGR1-F1
#
_entry.id   AF-F0KGR1-F1
#
_cell.length_a   1.000
_cell.length_b   1.000
_cell.length_c   1.000
_cell.angle_alpha   90.00
_cell.angle_beta   90.00
_cell.angle_gamma   90.00
#
_symmetry.space_group_name_H-M   'P 1'
#
loop_
_entity.id
_entity.type
_entity.pdbx_description
1 polymer ?
#
loop_
_entity_poly.entity_id
_entity_poly.type
_entity_poly.pdbx_seq_one_letter_code
_entity_poly.pdbx_strand_id
1 'polypeptide(L)'
;MLFSLAKRGDAPKSFGSVNSKSSPWVGVIVSCFFSVIAVVLTATESMNVYDFFMLTTGAATLYVYLTIAYSQLRMRKKLEAEGVKIDFKMWMFPYLTYVVIFAIIGAILTMLIEGTYFKEVIYTTALFGIIVFFGLLSEKLGWGKDRRATHLTHSHEEKLV
;
A
#
# COMPACT_ATOMS: atom_id res chain seq x y z
N MET A 1 -6.79 -4.70 8.12
CA MET A 1 -6.56 -4.96 6.68
C MET A 1 -5.79 -6.24 6.40
N LEU A 2 -4.75 -6.56 7.19
CA LEU A 2 -3.98 -7.80 7.06
C LEU A 2 -4.84 -9.08 7.00
N PHE A 3 -5.90 -9.15 7.82
CA PHE A 3 -6.89 -10.24 7.81
C PHE A 3 -7.61 -10.41 6.46
N SER A 4 -8.00 -9.31 5.80
CA SER A 4 -8.66 -9.36 4.49
C SER A 4 -7.69 -9.83 3.40
N LEU A 5 -6.43 -9.40 3.46
CA LEU A 5 -5.37 -9.89 2.55
C LEU A 5 -5.09 -11.38 2.75
N ALA A 6 -5.04 -11.84 4.00
CA ALA A 6 -4.88 -13.26 4.32
C ALA A 6 -6.07 -14.10 3.81
N LYS A 7 -7.31 -13.57 3.91
CA LYS A 7 -8.51 -14.22 3.36
C LYS A 7 -8.49 -14.29 1.83
N ARG A 8 -7.91 -13.30 1.15
CA ARG A 8 -7.70 -13.29 -0.32
C ARG A 8 -6.49 -14.13 -0.76
N GLY A 9 -5.73 -14.69 0.20
CA GLY A 9 -4.53 -15.48 -0.04
C GLY A 9 -3.32 -14.66 -0.45
N ASP A 10 -3.35 -13.33 -0.24
CA ASP A 10 -2.25 -12.39 -0.49
C ASP A 10 -1.34 -12.23 0.74
N ALA A 11 -1.67 -12.86 1.87
CA ALA A 11 -0.86 -12.90 3.10
C ALA A 11 -0.88 -14.30 3.76
N PRO A 12 0.10 -14.63 4.62
CA PRO A 12 0.19 -15.93 5.28
C PRO A 12 -1.09 -16.30 6.05
N LYS A 13 -1.53 -17.56 5.96
CA LYS A 13 -2.78 -18.05 6.58
C LYS A 13 -2.86 -17.79 8.09
N SER A 14 -1.73 -17.69 8.78
CA SER A 14 -1.64 -17.39 10.22
C SER A 14 -2.25 -16.04 10.59
N PHE A 15 -2.19 -15.04 9.71
CA PHE A 15 -2.81 -13.72 9.91
C PHE A 15 -4.32 -13.71 9.59
N GLY A 16 -4.83 -14.79 9.02
CA GLY A 16 -6.26 -15.05 8.80
C GLY A 16 -6.93 -15.78 9.96
N SER A 17 -6.18 -16.18 10.99
CA SER A 17 -6.76 -16.87 12.16
C SER A 17 -7.51 -15.88 13.05
N VAL A 18 -8.78 -16.19 13.32
CA VAL A 18 -9.67 -15.43 14.19
C VAL A 18 -9.94 -16.20 15.47
N ASN A 19 -10.05 -15.50 16.59
CA ASN A 19 -10.46 -16.09 17.86
C ASN A 19 -11.99 -16.35 17.88
N SER A 20 -12.51 -17.05 18.91
CA SER A 20 -13.94 -17.40 19.04
C SER A 20 -14.89 -16.18 19.03
N LYS A 21 -14.37 -14.99 19.37
CA LYS A 21 -15.07 -13.71 19.28
C LYS A 21 -14.92 -13.00 17.91
N SER A 22 -14.52 -13.72 16.85
CA SER A 22 -14.32 -13.21 15.49
C SER A 22 -13.25 -12.11 15.32
N SER A 23 -12.37 -11.93 16.31
CA SER A 23 -11.30 -10.93 16.26
C SER A 23 -9.94 -11.54 15.83
N PRO A 24 -9.23 -10.94 14.85
CA PRO A 24 -7.92 -11.40 14.38
C PRO A 24 -6.81 -11.09 15.41
N TRP A 25 -6.63 -11.99 16.37
CA TRP A 25 -5.79 -11.77 17.55
C TRP A 25 -4.28 -11.75 17.23
N VAL A 26 -3.85 -12.54 16.25
CA VAL A 26 -2.43 -12.62 15.83
C VAL A 26 -1.91 -11.26 15.35
N GLY A 27 -2.70 -10.55 14.53
CA GLY A 27 -2.32 -9.22 14.03
C GLY A 27 -2.18 -8.18 15.15
N VAL A 28 -3.09 -8.24 16.13
CA VAL A 28 -3.08 -7.31 17.27
C VAL A 28 -1.86 -7.54 18.16
N ILE A 29 -1.57 -8.79 18.55
CA ILE A 29 -0.40 -9.10 19.39
C ILE A 29 0.89 -8.67 18.70
N VAL A 30 1.05 -9.00 17.42
CA VAL A 30 2.25 -8.63 16.66
C VAL A 30 2.42 -7.11 16.63
N SER A 31 1.33 -6.35 16.40
CA SER A 31 1.39 -4.89 16.42
C SER A 31 1.74 -4.30 17.79
N CYS A 32 1.17 -4.84 18.87
CA CYS A 32 1.50 -4.40 20.23
C CYS A 32 2.95 -4.71 20.60
N PHE A 33 3.42 -5.91 20.29
CA PHE A 33 4.79 -6.34 20.57
C PHE A 33 5.80 -5.47 19.83
N PHE A 34 5.58 -5.21 18.54
CA PHE A 34 6.44 -4.33 17.75
C PHE A 34 6.44 -2.89 18.28
N SER A 35 5.29 -2.36 18.70
CA SER A 35 5.20 -1.02 19.29
C SER A 35 5.98 -0.90 20.59
N VAL A 36 5.94 -1.91 21.47
CA VAL A 36 6.71 -1.90 22.72
C VAL A 36 8.21 -1.90 22.43
N ILE A 37 8.66 -2.75 21.49
CA ILE A 37 10.07 -2.77 21.06
C ILE A 37 10.50 -1.42 20.51
N ALA A 38 9.70 -0.80 19.63
CA ALA A 38 10.00 0.49 19.04
C ALA A 38 10.17 1.60 20.11
N VAL A 39 9.32 1.60 21.13
CA VAL A 39 9.39 2.55 22.26
C VAL A 39 10.67 2.32 23.09
N VAL A 40 11.01 1.07 23.41
CA VAL A 40 12.23 0.73 24.16
C VAL A 40 13.49 1.13 23.39
N LEU A 41 13.52 0.87 22.09
CA LEU A 41 14.63 1.27 21.21
C LEU A 41 14.77 2.78 21.13
N THR A 42 13.65 3.52 21.09
CA THR A 42 13.66 4.99 21.07
C THR A 42 14.06 5.59 22.42
N ALA A 43 13.72 4.93 23.53
CA ALA A 43 14.07 5.39 24.87
C ALA A 43 15.56 5.23 25.20
N THR A 44 16.28 4.38 24.45
CA THR A 44 17.72 4.23 24.59
C THR A 44 18.39 5.26 23.69
N GLU A 45 18.96 6.34 24.25
CA GLU A 45 19.61 7.44 23.50
C GLU A 45 20.80 7.01 22.59
N SER A 46 21.10 5.71 22.49
CA SER A 46 22.28 5.21 21.79
C SER A 46 22.23 5.27 20.25
N MET A 47 21.09 5.66 19.65
CA MET A 47 20.96 5.94 18.21
C MET A 47 19.76 6.86 17.91
N ASN A 48 19.83 7.63 16.82
CA ASN A 48 18.72 8.42 16.24
C ASN A 48 17.66 7.51 15.58
N VAL A 49 17.17 6.50 16.32
CA VAL A 49 16.22 5.49 15.83
C VAL A 49 14.86 6.12 15.51
N TYR A 50 14.44 7.11 16.29
CA TYR A 50 13.21 7.86 16.05
C TYR A 50 13.22 8.57 14.70
N ASP A 51 14.29 9.33 14.42
CA ASP A 51 14.43 10.07 13.16
C ASP A 51 14.43 9.11 11.97
N PHE A 52 15.19 8.02 12.05
CA PHE A 52 15.22 6.96 11.03
C PHE A 52 13.82 6.39 10.75
N PHE A 53 13.04 6.06 11.79
CA PHE A 53 11.69 5.52 11.63
C PHE A 53 10.72 6.55 11.05
N MET A 54 10.83 7.80 11.48
CA MET A 54 9.98 8.89 11.00
C MET A 54 10.23 9.17 9.52
N LEU A 55 11.49 9.24 9.11
CA LEU A 55 11.90 9.47 7.73
C LEU A 55 11.54 8.29 6.83
N THR A 56 11.87 7.07 7.24
CA THR A 56 11.53 5.86 6.48
C THR A 56 10.02 5.73 6.29
N THR A 57 9.23 6.00 7.33
CA THR A 57 7.76 5.96 7.27
C THR A 57 7.19 7.08 6.39
N GLY A 58 7.75 8.28 6.47
CA GLY A 58 7.40 9.41 5.61
C GLY A 58 7.66 9.09 4.13
N ALA A 59 8.84 8.59 3.81
CA ALA A 59 9.21 8.16 2.47
C ALA A 59 8.28 7.04 1.96
N ALA A 60 8.05 6.00 2.76
CA ALA A 60 7.12 4.92 2.42
C ALA A 60 5.70 5.43 2.14
N THR A 61 5.23 6.40 2.94
CA THR A 61 3.92 7.03 2.76
C THR A 61 3.85 7.77 1.42
N LEU A 62 4.87 8.55 1.05
CA LEU A 62 4.93 9.24 -0.25
C LEU A 62 4.79 8.27 -1.43
N TYR A 63 5.46 7.12 -1.40
CA TYR A 63 5.32 6.09 -2.45
C TYR A 63 3.93 5.47 -2.53
N VAL A 64 3.32 5.19 -1.38
CA VAL A 64 1.94 4.69 -1.30
C VAL A 64 0.98 5.71 -1.91
N TYR A 65 1.12 6.99 -1.55
CA TYR A 65 0.31 8.07 -2.11
C TYR A 65 0.51 8.26 -3.61
N LEU A 66 1.74 8.15 -4.10
CA LEU A 66 2.03 8.17 -5.54
C LEU A 66 1.29 7.05 -6.27
N THR A 67 1.32 5.84 -5.70
CA THR A 67 0.63 4.67 -6.25
C THR A 67 -0.89 4.85 -6.23
N ILE A 68 -1.43 5.40 -5.13
CA ILE A 68 -2.86 5.71 -5.01
C ILE A 68 -3.28 6.75 -6.04
N ALA A 69 -2.52 7.83 -6.21
CA ALA A 69 -2.79 8.87 -7.19
C ALA A 69 -2.77 8.32 -8.63
N TYR A 70 -1.80 7.46 -8.95
CA TYR A 70 -1.73 6.79 -10.24
C TYR A 70 -2.92 5.84 -10.46
N SER A 71 -3.28 5.05 -9.45
CA SER A 71 -4.43 4.14 -9.48
C SER A 71 -5.74 4.90 -9.70
N GLN A 72 -5.92 6.02 -9.00
CA GLN A 72 -7.08 6.89 -9.16
C GLN A 72 -7.19 7.42 -10.60
N LEU A 73 -6.07 7.86 -11.19
CA LEU A 73 -6.04 8.35 -12.57
C LEU A 73 -6.38 7.23 -13.58
N ARG A 74 -5.80 6.02 -13.41
CA ARG A 74 -6.07 4.87 -14.29
C ARG A 74 -7.51 4.39 -14.18
N MET A 75 -8.01 4.21 -12.96
CA MET A 75 -9.36 3.71 -12.70
C MET A 75 -10.41 4.66 -13.27
N ARG A 76 -10.20 5.97 -13.13
CA ARG A 76 -11.14 6.96 -13.65
C ARG A 76 -11.14 7.03 -15.18
N LYS A 77 -9.97 6.99 -15.83
CA LYS A 77 -9.87 6.86 -17.30
C LYS A 77 -10.59 5.63 -17.82
N LYS A 78 -10.50 4.51 -17.09
CA LYS A 78 -11.20 3.27 -17.43
C LYS A 78 -12.72 3.43 -17.31
N LEU A 79 -13.21 4.01 -16.21
CA LEU A 79 -14.64 4.24 -15.98
C LEU A 79 -15.25 5.24 -16.99
N GLU A 80 -14.49 6.26 -17.39
CA GLU A 80 -14.88 7.20 -18.44
C GLU A 80 -14.96 6.52 -19.81
N ALA A 81 -14.02 5.62 -20.12
CA ALA A 81 -14.06 4.82 -21.35
C ALA A 81 -15.20 3.78 -21.37
N GLU A 82 -15.61 3.28 -20.21
CA GLU A 82 -16.75 2.36 -20.03
C GLU A 82 -18.10 3.08 -19.96
N GLY A 83 -18.13 4.42 -20.07
CA GLY A 83 -19.37 5.21 -20.12
C GLY A 83 -20.16 5.26 -18.80
N VAL A 84 -19.55 4.84 -17.68
CA VAL A 84 -20.19 4.82 -16.36
C VAL A 84 -20.30 6.27 -15.85
N LYS A 85 -21.51 6.72 -15.51
CA LYS A 85 -21.72 8.05 -14.91
C LYS A 85 -21.06 8.11 -13.54
N ILE A 86 -20.01 8.92 -13.42
CA ILE A 86 -19.34 9.21 -12.16
C ILE A 86 -20.18 10.25 -11.40
N ASP A 87 -20.89 9.83 -10.35
CA ASP A 87 -21.74 10.70 -9.52
C ASP A 87 -20.95 11.79 -8.77
N PHE A 88 -19.70 11.52 -8.40
CA PHE A 88 -18.84 12.46 -7.69
C PHE A 88 -17.81 13.11 -8.63
N LYS A 89 -18.17 14.25 -9.22
CA LYS A 89 -17.23 15.11 -9.96
C LYS A 89 -16.46 16.01 -8.98
N MET A 90 -15.19 15.71 -8.74
CA MET A 90 -14.28 16.65 -8.08
C MET A 90 -14.07 17.92 -8.92
N TRP A 91 -14.18 19.09 -8.27
CA TRP A 91 -14.29 20.41 -8.88
C TRP A 91 -13.10 20.83 -9.77
N MET A 92 -11.91 20.24 -9.59
CA MET A 92 -10.69 20.56 -10.35
C MET A 92 -9.93 19.31 -10.82
N PHE A 93 -10.65 18.27 -11.24
CA PHE A 93 -10.03 17.10 -11.85
C PHE A 93 -9.74 17.36 -13.34
N PRO A 94 -8.58 16.97 -13.90
CA PRO A 94 -7.49 16.14 -13.35
C PRO A 94 -6.28 16.92 -12.78
N TYR A 95 -6.30 18.25 -12.85
CA TYR A 95 -5.14 19.09 -12.49
C TYR A 95 -4.67 18.88 -11.05
N LEU A 96 -5.60 18.70 -10.10
CA LEU A 96 -5.25 18.50 -8.69
C LEU A 96 -4.45 17.21 -8.46
N THR A 97 -4.78 16.13 -9.17
CA THR A 97 -4.03 14.86 -9.06
C THR A 97 -2.63 15.00 -9.66
N TYR A 98 -2.47 15.76 -10.76
CA TYR A 98 -1.15 16.07 -11.30
C TYR A 98 -0.32 16.90 -10.33
N VAL A 99 -0.91 17.92 -9.69
CA VAL A 99 -0.23 18.72 -8.66
C VAL A 99 0.25 17.85 -7.51
N VAL A 100 -0.56 16.91 -7.02
CA VAL A 100 -0.15 15.97 -5.97
C VAL A 100 1.02 15.10 -6.41
N ILE A 101 0.99 14.58 -7.64
CA ILE A 101 2.11 13.78 -8.19
C ILE A 101 3.39 14.61 -8.27
N PHE A 102 3.32 15.84 -8.79
CA PHE A 102 4.47 16.74 -8.87
C PHE A 102 4.98 17.13 -7.47
N ALA A 103 4.09 17.38 -6.51
CA ALA A 103 4.47 17.68 -5.13
C ALA A 103 5.19 16.51 -4.46
N ILE A 104 4.72 15.28 -4.67
CA ILE A 104 5.36 14.06 -4.14
C ILE A 104 6.74 13.86 -4.78
N ILE A 105 6.86 14.00 -6.09
CA ILE A 105 8.15 13.90 -6.79
C ILE A 105 9.10 14.99 -6.28
N GLY A 106 8.61 16.22 -6.13
CA GLY A 106 9.36 17.34 -5.57
C GLY A 106 9.89 17.03 -4.16
N ALA A 107 9.04 16.49 -3.28
CA ALA A 107 9.44 16.11 -1.92
C ALA A 107 10.53 15.03 -1.89
N ILE A 108 10.44 14.04 -2.79
CA ILE A 108 11.48 13.00 -2.92
C ILE A 108 12.79 13.61 -3.43
N LEU A 109 12.73 14.53 -4.40
CA LEU A 109 13.91 15.22 -4.92
C LEU A 109 14.57 16.13 -3.88
N THR A 110 13.80 16.86 -3.07
CA THR A 110 14.36 17.69 -2.00
C THR A 110 15.08 16.84 -0.96
N MET A 111 14.52 15.68 -0.60
CA MET A 111 15.18 14.74 0.32
C MET A 111 16.49 14.16 -0.26
N LEU A 112 16.59 13.97 -1.58
CA LEU A 112 17.82 13.54 -2.24
C LEU A 112 18.91 14.62 -2.24
N ILE A 113 18.54 15.89 -2.36
CA ILE A 113 19.46 17.02 -2.45
C ILE A 113 20.02 17.40 -1.07
N GLU A 114 19.21 17.35 -0.01
CA GLU A 114 19.66 17.68 1.36
C GLU A 114 20.71 16.70 1.92
N GLY A 115 20.80 15.48 1.38
CA GLY A 115 21.93 14.58 1.59
C GLY A 115 22.03 13.92 2.98
N THR A 116 21.33 14.42 4.00
CA THR A 116 21.40 13.90 5.38
C THR A 116 20.93 12.44 5.49
N TYR A 117 19.98 12.02 4.66
CA TYR A 117 19.36 10.68 4.72
C TYR A 117 19.34 9.96 3.37
N PHE A 118 20.32 10.28 2.52
CA PHE A 118 20.44 9.76 1.15
C PHE A 118 20.36 8.22 1.07
N LYS A 119 20.93 7.53 2.06
CA LYS A 119 20.90 6.06 2.14
C LYS A 119 19.47 5.52 2.34
N GLU A 120 18.69 6.11 3.24
CA GLU A 120 17.30 5.69 3.51
C GLU A 120 16.41 5.89 2.29
N VAL A 121 16.54 7.05 1.63
CA VAL A 121 15.77 7.36 0.42
C VAL A 121 16.13 6.40 -0.71
N ILE A 122 17.41 6.07 -0.89
CA ILE A 122 17.84 5.10 -1.90
C ILE A 122 17.27 3.71 -1.61
N TYR A 123 17.37 3.23 -0.36
CA TYR A 123 16.87 1.90 -0.02
C TYR A 123 15.35 1.79 -0.21
N THR A 124 14.61 2.82 0.20
CA THR A 124 13.15 2.86 0.01
C THR A 124 12.75 3.01 -1.47
N THR A 125 13.46 3.84 -2.24
CA THR A 125 13.26 3.95 -3.71
C THR A 125 13.53 2.64 -4.41
N ALA A 126 14.64 1.97 -4.08
CA ALA A 126 15.02 0.69 -4.69
C ALA A 126 13.99 -0.39 -4.36
N LEU A 127 13.58 -0.49 -3.09
CA LEU A 127 12.52 -1.40 -2.66
C LEU A 127 11.20 -1.12 -3.41
N PHE A 128 10.80 0.15 -3.52
CA PHE A 128 9.62 0.54 -4.26
C PHE A 128 9.71 0.13 -5.74
N GLY A 129 10.86 0.37 -6.39
CA GLY A 129 11.11 -0.04 -7.76
C GLY A 129 11.03 -1.56 -7.94
N ILE A 130 11.57 -2.35 -7.00
CA ILE A 130 11.46 -3.81 -7.00
C ILE A 130 9.99 -4.25 -6.86
N ILE A 131 9.23 -3.65 -5.95
CA ILE A 131 7.80 -3.96 -5.76
C ILE A 131 7.00 -3.67 -7.04
N VAL A 132 7.23 -2.52 -7.67
CA VAL A 132 6.58 -2.17 -8.94
C VAL A 132 6.99 -3.14 -10.04
N PHE A 133 8.27 -3.51 -10.12
CA PHE A 133 8.77 -4.47 -11.10
C PHE A 133 8.12 -5.85 -10.92
N PHE A 134 8.08 -6.39 -9.70
CA PHE A 134 7.38 -7.64 -9.40
C PHE A 134 5.88 -7.54 -9.64
N GLY A 135 5.26 -6.40 -9.35
CA GLY A 135 3.84 -6.15 -9.66
C GLY A 135 3.56 -6.22 -11.16
N LEU A 136 4.39 -5.56 -11.98
CA LEU A 136 4.28 -5.60 -13.44
C LEU A 136 4.61 -6.99 -14.00
N LEU A 137 5.59 -7.69 -13.42
CA LEU A 137 5.93 -9.06 -13.78
C LEU A 137 4.78 -10.01 -13.45
N SER A 138 4.14 -9.88 -12.29
CA SER A 138 2.95 -10.66 -11.91
C SER A 138 1.77 -10.37 -12.83
N GLU A 139 1.59 -9.12 -13.28
CA GLU A 139 0.54 -8.77 -14.26
C GLU A 139 0.83 -9.42 -15.63
N LYS A 140 2.10 -9.42 -16.08
CA LYS A 140 2.52 -10.09 -17.32
C LYS A 140 2.49 -11.62 -17.25
N LEU A 141 2.84 -12.20 -16.11
CA LEU A 141 2.88 -13.66 -15.91
C LEU A 141 1.48 -14.25 -15.69
N GLY A 142 0.45 -13.41 -15.59
CA GLY A 142 -0.94 -13.86 -15.39
C GLY A 142 -1.20 -14.51 -14.02
N TRP A 143 -0.24 -14.44 -13.09
CA TRP A 143 -0.39 -14.96 -11.75
C TRP A 143 -1.52 -14.21 -11.03
N GLY A 144 -2.63 -14.92 -10.80
CA GLY A 144 -3.84 -14.39 -10.18
C GLY A 144 -5.08 -14.37 -11.08
N LYS A 145 -4.98 -14.71 -12.37
CA LYS A 145 -6.17 -14.86 -13.25
C LYS A 145 -7.06 -16.03 -12.80
N ASP A 146 -6.45 -17.13 -12.35
CA ASP A 146 -7.18 -18.31 -11.87
C ASP A 146 -7.94 -18.07 -10.56
N ARG A 147 -7.38 -17.29 -9.62
CA ARG A 147 -8.05 -16.95 -8.35
C ARG A 147 -9.26 -16.02 -8.53
N ARG A 148 -9.23 -15.18 -9.57
CA ARG A 148 -10.33 -14.24 -9.88
C ARG A 148 -11.52 -14.96 -10.53
N ALA A 149 -11.27 -16.04 -11.26
CA ALA A 149 -12.32 -16.90 -11.83
C ALA A 149 -13.09 -17.66 -10.75
N THR A 150 -12.42 -18.24 -9.75
CA THR A 150 -13.08 -19.00 -8.67
C THR A 150 -14.02 -18.15 -7.80
N HIS A 151 -13.69 -16.88 -7.58
CA HIS A 151 -14.55 -15.96 -6.80
C HIS A 151 -15.85 -15.55 -7.52
N LEU A 152 -15.85 -15.53 -8.86
CA LEU A 152 -17.04 -15.21 -9.66
C LEU A 152 -18.01 -16.39 -9.76
N THR A 153 -17.49 -17.62 -9.72
CA THR A 153 -18.32 -18.85 -9.72
C THR A 153 -19.14 -18.96 -8.44
N HIS A 154 -18.54 -18.70 -7.28
CA HIS A 154 -19.24 -18.79 -5.99
C HIS A 154 -20.30 -17.69 -5.78
N SER A 155 -20.09 -16.47 -6.30
CA SER A 155 -21.11 -15.42 -6.17
C SER A 155 -22.31 -15.62 -7.11
N HIS A 156 -22.17 -16.46 -8.14
CA HIS A 156 -23.26 -16.86 -9.03
C HIS A 156 -24.08 -18.01 -8.43
N GLU A 157 -23.44 -18.96 -7.74
CA GLU A 157 -24.16 -20.03 -7.04
C GLU A 157 -24.95 -19.54 -5.82
N GLU A 158 -24.41 -18.59 -5.03
CA GLU A 158 -25.10 -18.03 -3.86
C GLU A 158 -26.32 -17.14 -4.24
N LYS A 159 -26.46 -16.76 -5.51
CA LYS A 159 -27.64 -16.03 -6.03
C LYS A 159 -28.68 -16.94 -6.70
N LEU A 160 -28.39 -18.23 -6.85
CA LEU A 160 -29.26 -19.22 -7.49
C LEU A 160 -29.81 -20.26 -6.49
N VAL A 161 -29.49 -20.12 -5.20
CA VAL A 161 -30.07 -20.85 -4.06
C VAL A 161 -30.78 -19.85 -3.16
#